data_AF-A0A197K9C3-F1
#
_entry.id   AF-A0A197K9C3-F1
#
_cell.length_a   1.000
_cell.length_b   1.000
_cell.length_c   1.000
_cell.angle_alpha   90.00
_cell.angle_beta   90.00
_cell.angle_gamma   90.00
#
_symmetry.space_group_name_H-M   'P 1'
#
loop_
_entity.id
_entity.type
_entity.pdbx_description
1 polymer ?
#
loop_
_entity_poly.entity_id
_entity_poly.type
_entity_poly.pdbx_seq_one_letter_code
_entity_poly.pdbx_strand_id
1 'polypeptide(L)'
;NYPFKPNGQCVAGCTNKVGRAMFPNYSEDPKSPYFIQSLAYTFESGSPNTVKFMTDAGMCMGPCPIEELNLYRQQYDAQKAWYNANKS
;
A
#
# COMPACT_ATOMS: atom_id res chain seq x y z
N ASN A 1 -7.81 -12.77 -7.65
CA ASN A 1 -6.43 -12.58 -8.14
C ASN A 1 -6.12 -11.09 -8.11
N TYR A 2 -4.93 -10.67 -7.68
CA TYR A 2 -4.53 -9.27 -7.61
C TYR A 2 -3.85 -8.86 -8.94
N PRO A 3 -4.47 -8.01 -9.79
CA PRO A 3 -4.04 -7.82 -11.18
C PRO A 3 -2.99 -6.70 -11.38
N PHE A 4 -2.41 -6.17 -10.30
CA PHE A 4 -1.53 -4.99 -10.37
C PHE A 4 -0.06 -5.38 -10.35
N LYS A 5 0.77 -4.51 -10.93
CA LYS A 5 2.22 -4.68 -10.91
C LYS A 5 2.74 -4.38 -9.51
N PRO A 6 3.72 -5.14 -9.00
CA PRO A 6 4.44 -4.79 -7.79
C PRO A 6 5.01 -3.38 -7.88
N ASN A 7 5.00 -2.66 -6.75
CA ASN A 7 5.72 -1.40 -6.64
C ASN A 7 7.23 -1.64 -6.82
N GLY A 8 7.94 -0.60 -7.27
CA GLY A 8 9.40 -0.65 -7.30
C GLY A 8 10.01 -0.75 -5.89
N GLN A 9 11.31 -1.02 -5.82
CA GLN A 9 11.97 -1.39 -4.56
C GLN A 9 11.92 -0.28 -3.51
N CYS A 10 12.00 0.99 -3.91
CA CYS A 10 11.95 2.11 -2.98
C CYS A 10 10.55 2.29 -2.40
N VAL A 11 9.53 2.36 -3.26
CA VAL A 11 8.12 2.50 -2.84
C VAL A 11 7.69 1.30 -1.99
N ALA A 12 8.00 0.08 -2.43
CA ALA A 12 7.73 -1.14 -1.66
C ALA A 12 8.49 -1.15 -0.32
N GLY A 13 9.73 -0.65 -0.27
CA GLY A 13 10.48 -0.50 0.96
C GLY A 13 9.79 0.43 1.96
N CYS A 14 9.25 1.56 1.48
CA CYS A 14 8.53 2.52 2.30
C CYS A 14 7.20 2.00 2.83
N THR A 15 6.36 1.41 1.97
CA THR A 15 5.08 0.80 2.39
C THR A 15 5.32 -0.32 3.39
N ASN A 16 6.30 -1.21 3.15
CA ASN A 16 6.63 -2.27 4.09
C ASN A 16 7.18 -1.74 5.42
N LYS A 17 8.05 -0.73 5.40
CA LYS A 17 8.60 -0.15 6.63
C LYS A 17 7.51 0.43 7.52
N VAL A 18 6.64 1.27 6.96
CA VAL A 18 5.56 1.94 7.69
C VAL A 18 4.49 0.92 8.10
N GLY A 19 4.10 0.05 7.16
CA GLY A 19 3.10 -0.99 7.40
C GLY A 19 3.51 -1.92 8.52
N ARG A 20 4.77 -2.40 8.54
CA ARG A 20 5.28 -3.28 9.61
C ARG A 20 5.40 -2.60 10.97
N ALA A 21 5.62 -1.27 10.99
CA ALA A 21 5.62 -0.51 12.24
C ALA A 21 4.20 -0.39 12.84
N MET A 22 3.15 -0.43 12.02
CA MET A 22 1.75 -0.38 12.48
C MET A 22 1.14 -1.76 12.68
N PHE A 23 1.60 -2.74 11.91
CA PHE A 23 1.11 -4.11 11.88
C PHE A 23 2.27 -5.06 11.54
N PRO A 24 2.85 -5.79 12.51
CA PRO A 24 4.04 -6.60 12.28
C PRO A 24 3.93 -7.61 11.13
N ASN A 25 2.72 -8.10 10.86
CA ASN A 25 2.43 -9.06 9.79
C ASN A 25 2.10 -8.39 8.43
N TYR A 26 2.30 -7.08 8.30
CA TYR A 26 2.03 -6.33 7.08
C TYR A 26 2.75 -6.94 5.88
N SER A 27 2.00 -7.15 4.80
CA SER A 27 2.47 -7.76 3.57
C SER A 27 1.65 -7.30 2.38
N GLU A 28 2.34 -6.80 1.35
CA GLU A 28 1.76 -6.51 0.03
C GLU A 28 1.83 -7.71 -0.92
N ASP A 29 2.32 -8.88 -0.46
CA ASP A 29 2.23 -10.13 -1.23
C ASP A 29 0.76 -10.61 -1.28
N PRO A 30 0.14 -10.73 -2.47
CA PRO A 30 -1.25 -11.19 -2.61
C PRO A 30 -1.47 -12.65 -2.19
N LYS A 31 -0.42 -13.42 -1.93
CA LYS A 31 -0.50 -14.78 -1.37
C LYS A 31 -0.48 -14.81 0.16
N SER A 32 -0.16 -13.69 0.81
CA SER A 32 -0.13 -13.61 2.26
C SER A 32 -1.55 -13.66 2.84
N PRO A 33 -1.78 -14.40 3.95
CA PRO A 33 -3.08 -14.36 4.64
C PRO A 33 -3.39 -12.96 5.20
N TYR A 34 -2.39 -12.09 5.31
CA TYR A 34 -2.52 -10.73 5.83
C TYR A 34 -2.67 -9.67 4.73
N PHE A 35 -2.78 -10.07 3.46
CA PHE A 35 -2.78 -9.15 2.33
C PHE A 35 -3.91 -8.12 2.39
N ILE A 36 -5.17 -8.58 2.49
CA ILE A 36 -6.34 -7.69 2.56
C ILE A 36 -6.27 -6.77 3.79
N GLN A 37 -5.87 -7.31 4.94
CA GLN A 37 -5.67 -6.52 6.16
C GLN A 37 -4.58 -5.45 5.98
N SER A 38 -3.52 -5.75 5.23
CA SER A 38 -2.44 -4.81 4.93
C SER A 38 -2.93 -3.69 4.00
N LEU A 39 -3.70 -4.04 2.97
CA LEU A 39 -4.31 -3.07 2.06
C LEU A 39 -5.26 -2.09 2.77
N ALA A 40 -5.88 -2.50 3.88
CA ALA A 40 -6.75 -1.63 4.68
C ALA A 40 -6.00 -0.40 5.23
N TYR A 41 -4.70 -0.49 5.51
CA TYR A 41 -3.87 0.66 5.91
C TYR A 41 -3.70 1.69 4.80
N THR A 42 -3.89 1.32 3.54
CA THR A 42 -3.78 2.24 2.40
C THR A 42 -5.15 2.70 1.93
N PHE A 43 -6.15 1.82 1.94
CA PHE A 43 -7.39 2.03 1.19
C PHE A 43 -8.67 2.15 2.03
N GLU A 44 -8.65 1.80 3.33
CA GLU A 44 -9.85 1.91 4.16
C GLU A 44 -10.17 3.38 4.44
N SER A 45 -11.31 3.84 3.93
CA SER A 45 -11.64 5.27 3.96
C SER A 45 -12.13 5.69 5.34
N GLY A 46 -11.74 6.88 5.79
CA GLY A 46 -12.13 7.42 7.11
C GLY A 46 -11.39 6.79 8.31
N SER A 47 -10.44 5.89 8.07
CA SER A 47 -9.64 5.28 9.13
C SER A 47 -8.47 6.18 9.55
N PRO A 48 -8.25 6.41 10.87
CA PRO A 48 -7.04 7.07 11.37
C PRO A 48 -5.75 6.35 10.95
N ASN A 49 -5.81 5.02 10.84
CA ASN A 49 -4.67 4.22 10.39
C ASN A 49 -4.32 4.53 8.93
N THR A 50 -5.33 4.76 8.08
CA THR A 50 -5.09 5.12 6.69
C THR A 50 -4.43 6.48 6.56
N VAL A 51 -4.92 7.47 7.31
CA VAL A 51 -4.32 8.81 7.31
C VAL A 51 -2.86 8.75 7.77
N LYS A 52 -2.59 8.03 8.87
CA LYS A 52 -1.22 7.88 9.40
C LYS A 52 -0.31 7.14 8.43
N PHE A 53 -0.75 6.00 7.90
CA PHE A 53 0.03 5.22 6.95
C PHE A 53 0.37 6.04 5.70
N MET A 54 -0.62 6.70 5.09
CA MET A 54 -0.41 7.49 3.87
C MET A 54 0.52 8.68 4.10
N THR A 55 0.44 9.32 5.27
CA THR A 55 1.33 10.40 5.66
C THR A 55 2.77 9.91 5.80
N ASP A 56 3.00 8.89 6.63
CA ASP A 56 4.34 8.40 6.93
C ASP A 56 5.00 7.73 5.70
N ALA A 57 4.21 6.96 4.95
CA ALA A 57 4.67 6.33 3.72
C ALA A 57 4.97 7.38 2.65
N GLY A 58 4.12 8.40 2.50
CA GLY A 58 4.36 9.52 1.60
C GLY A 58 5.65 10.30 1.93
N MET A 59 5.91 10.54 3.22
CA MET A 59 7.17 11.15 3.68
C MET A 59 8.39 10.27 3.33
N CYS A 60 8.27 8.95 3.53
CA CYS A 60 9.32 8.01 3.16
C CYS A 60 9.56 7.95 1.65
N MET A 61 8.50 8.08 0.84
CA MET A 61 8.55 7.99 -0.62
C MET A 61 9.12 9.22 -1.32
N GLY A 62 9.26 10.36 -0.61
CA GLY A 62 9.78 11.62 -1.17
C GLY A 62 11.05 11.50 -2.05
N PRO A 63 12.08 10.74 -1.64
CA PRO A 63 13.30 10.54 -2.41
C PRO A 63 13.25 9.35 -3.40
N CYS A 64 12.12 8.66 -3.55
CA CYS A 64 12.04 7.51 -4.46
C CYS A 64 12.13 7.92 -5.94
N PRO A 65 12.63 7.01 -6.82
CA PRO A 65 12.69 7.27 -8.25
C PRO A 65 11.32 7.64 -8.83
N ILE A 66 11.31 8.58 -9.77
CA ILE A 66 10.07 9.14 -10.31
C ILE A 66 9.24 8.07 -11.03
N GLU A 67 9.89 7.08 -11.65
CA GLU A 67 9.24 5.96 -12.32
C GLU A 67 8.44 5.09 -11.34
N GLU A 68 8.98 4.86 -10.14
CA GLU A 68 8.26 4.11 -9.10
C GLU A 68 7.09 4.89 -8.54
N LEU A 69 7.28 6.20 -8.29
CA LEU A 69 6.20 7.09 -7.84
C LEU A 69 5.08 7.18 -8.88
N ASN A 70 5.42 7.23 -10.16
CA ASN A 70 4.47 7.25 -11.25
C ASN A 70 3.69 5.93 -11.32
N LEU A 71 4.37 4.78 -11.22
CA LEU A 71 3.71 3.48 -11.19
C LEU A 71 2.75 3.35 -10.00
N TYR A 72 3.17 3.79 -8.80
CA TYR A 72 2.32 3.80 -7.61
C TYR A 72 1.04 4.62 -7.82
N ARG A 73 1.18 5.86 -8.32
CA ARG A 73 0.05 6.77 -8.58
C ARG A 73 -0.88 6.25 -9.67
N GLN A 74 -0.33 5.73 -10.78
CA GLN A 74 -1.12 5.24 -11.92
C GLN A 74 -2.04 4.08 -11.54
N GLN A 75 -1.63 3.24 -10.58
CA GLN A 75 -2.39 2.07 -10.17
C GLN A 75 -3.30 2.34 -8.96
N TYR A 76 -3.11 3.46 -8.24
CA TYR A 76 -3.71 3.71 -6.92
C TYR A 76 -5.24 3.59 -6.91
N ASP A 77 -5.93 4.32 -7.80
CA ASP A 77 -7.39 4.33 -7.83
C ASP A 77 -7.97 2.97 -8.22
N ALA A 78 -7.32 2.29 -9.16
CA ALA A 78 -7.73 0.95 -9.57
C ALA A 78 -7.49 -0.09 -8.46
N GLN A 79 -6.39 0.01 -7.72
CA GLN A 79 -6.11 -0.82 -6.55
C GLN A 79 -7.14 -0.58 -5.45
N LYS A 80 -7.50 0.68 -5.17
CA LYS A 80 -8.54 1.03 -4.20
C LYS A 80 -9.90 0.46 -4.60
N ALA A 81 -10.28 0.57 -5.87
CA ALA A 81 -11.52 -0.01 -6.39
C ALA A 81 -11.54 -1.54 -6.24
N TRP A 82 -10.41 -2.20 -6.57
CA TRP A 82 -10.26 -3.63 -6.40
C TRP A 82 -10.36 -4.04 -4.92
N TYR A 83 -9.67 -3.34 -4.02
CA TYR A 83 -9.76 -3.59 -2.57
C TYR A 83 -11.20 -3.53 -2.09
N ASN A 84 -11.93 -2.46 -2.42
CA ASN A 84 -13.33 -2.31 -2.01
C ASN A 84 -14.24 -3.43 -2.53
N ALA A 85 -13.97 -3.95 -3.72
CA ALA A 85 -14.72 -5.07 -4.30
C ALA A 85 -14.33 -6.45 -3.72
N ASN A 86 -13.20 -6.56 -3.04
CA ASN A 86 -12.62 -7.86 -2.61
C ASN A 86 -12.33 -7.95 -1.10
N LYS A 87 -12.65 -6.92 -0.29
CA LYS A 87 -12.34 -6.88 1.15
C LYS A 87 -13.29 -7.70 2.05
N SER A 88 -14.27 -8.39 1.46
CA SER A 88 -15.31 -9.16 2.17
C SER A 88 -14.82 -10.50 2.69
#